data_AF-A0A927LQJ8-F1
#
_entry.id   AF-A0A927LQJ8-F1
#
_cell.length_a   1.000
_cell.length_b   1.000
_cell.length_c   1.000
_cell.angle_alpha   90.00
_cell.angle_beta   90.00
_cell.angle_gamma   90.00
#
_symmetry.space_group_name_H-M   'P 1'
#
loop_
_entity.id
_entity.type
_entity.pdbx_description
1 polymer ?
#
loop_
_entity_poly.entity_id
_entity_poly.type
_entity_poly.pdbx_seq_one_letter_code
_entity_poly.pdbx_strand_id
1 'polypeptide(L)'
;MNYKCFIIVILILSFTTTGCGKNERAVMTGLIVKLGENSVLVVEQKENKPRAIYVSITNAKIIDEKKNFLNKDQLKLGMNVEVWVTDEIAESYPEQAMGTKLVIKTLENKSGSSISQEVAIGKALGYSKDEINNPYIRKAEFHVAIKQWHVEIGNFLDEAKIIVKKINSDTGEVIAR
;
A
#
# COMPACT_ATOMS: atom_id res chain seq x y z
N MET A 1 29.02 21.70 -72.79
CA MET A 1 29.01 21.94 -71.33
C MET A 1 27.58 21.77 -70.85
N ASN A 2 27.19 20.55 -70.46
CA ASN A 2 27.28 20.01 -69.09
C ASN A 2 26.48 20.84 -68.10
N TYR A 3 25.24 20.42 -67.78
CA TYR A 3 24.73 20.48 -66.40
C TYR A 3 23.93 19.21 -66.14
N LYS A 4 24.34 18.55 -65.06
CA LYS A 4 24.04 17.18 -64.71
C LYS A 4 22.68 17.07 -64.03
N CYS A 5 22.07 15.92 -64.26
CA CYS A 5 21.16 15.19 -63.38
C CYS A 5 21.52 15.41 -61.90
N PHE A 6 20.53 15.71 -61.03
CA PHE A 6 20.45 15.14 -59.67
C PHE A 6 19.10 15.53 -59.03
N ILE A 7 18.10 14.66 -59.16
CA ILE A 7 16.89 14.69 -58.32
C ILE A 7 17.20 13.76 -57.14
N ILE A 8 17.37 14.32 -55.95
CA ILE A 8 17.38 13.56 -54.69
C ILE A 8 16.01 13.72 -54.06
N VAL A 9 15.20 12.67 -54.14
CA VAL A 9 14.00 12.49 -53.30
C VAL A 9 14.46 11.76 -52.05
N ILE A 10 14.62 12.49 -50.94
CA ILE A 10 14.82 11.90 -49.62
C ILE A 10 13.43 11.57 -49.05
N LEU A 11 13.05 10.30 -49.18
CA LEU A 11 11.85 9.73 -48.59
C LEU A 11 12.22 9.22 -47.19
N ILE A 12 12.07 10.07 -46.17
CA ILE A 12 12.29 9.68 -44.77
C ILE A 12 11.09 8.87 -44.32
N LEU A 13 11.21 7.54 -44.41
CA LEU A 13 10.31 6.61 -43.74
C LEU A 13 10.55 6.72 -42.23
N SER A 14 9.77 7.56 -41.56
CA SER A 14 9.71 7.59 -40.10
C SER A 14 9.07 6.29 -39.62
N PHE A 15 9.90 5.34 -39.20
CA PHE A 15 9.51 4.22 -38.35
C PHE A 15 8.83 4.77 -37.09
N THR A 16 7.50 4.74 -37.04
CA THR A 16 6.78 4.90 -35.79
C THR A 16 6.97 3.62 -35.00
N THR A 17 7.99 3.60 -34.15
CA THR A 17 8.08 2.62 -33.07
C THR A 17 6.93 2.92 -32.10
N THR A 18 5.79 2.27 -32.29
CA THR A 18 4.77 2.16 -31.24
C THR A 18 5.37 1.30 -30.13
N GLY A 19 6.14 1.93 -29.25
CA GLY A 19 6.47 1.36 -27.96
C GLY A 19 5.17 1.15 -27.19
N CYS A 20 4.62 -0.06 -27.25
CA CYS A 20 3.49 -0.48 -26.44
C CYS A 20 4.00 -0.67 -25.00
N GLY A 21 4.27 0.44 -24.31
CA GLY A 21 4.48 0.44 -22.87
C GLY A 21 3.12 0.37 -22.19
N LYS A 22 2.85 -0.69 -21.44
CA LYS A 22 1.69 -0.70 -20.54
C LYS A 22 1.87 0.47 -19.56
N ASN A 23 0.89 1.36 -19.48
CA ASN A 23 0.98 2.56 -18.66
C ASN A 23 0.80 2.18 -17.18
N GLU A 24 1.86 2.37 -16.40
CA GLU A 24 1.81 2.20 -14.95
C GLU A 24 0.88 3.27 -14.32
N ARG A 25 -0.01 2.87 -13.43
CA ARG A 25 -0.92 3.80 -12.73
C ARG A 25 -1.06 3.46 -11.25
N ALA A 26 -1.16 4.48 -10.41
CA ALA A 26 -1.58 4.32 -9.02
C ALA A 26 -3.06 3.92 -8.98
N VAL A 27 -3.38 2.90 -8.19
CA VAL A 27 -4.75 2.38 -8.09
C VAL A 27 -5.35 2.49 -6.71
N MET A 28 -4.54 2.54 -5.66
CA MET A 28 -5.02 2.59 -4.28
C MET A 28 -3.92 3.07 -3.35
N THR A 29 -4.28 3.83 -2.31
CA THR A 29 -3.43 4.08 -1.14
C THR A 29 -4.09 3.47 0.09
N GLY A 30 -3.36 2.69 0.87
CA GLY A 30 -3.91 2.05 2.05
C GLY A 30 -2.86 1.36 2.91
N LEU A 31 -3.32 0.71 3.97
CA LEU A 31 -2.46 0.07 4.97
C LEU A 31 -2.21 -1.38 4.60
N ILE A 32 -0.96 -1.84 4.78
CA ILE A 32 -0.65 -3.27 4.74
C ILE A 32 -1.24 -3.93 5.99
N VAL A 33 -2.24 -4.80 5.80
CA VAL A 33 -2.91 -5.51 6.90
C VAL A 33 -2.58 -7.01 6.96
N LYS A 34 -2.03 -7.56 5.87
CA LYS A 34 -1.41 -8.90 5.84
C LYS A 34 -0.18 -8.90 4.97
N LEU A 35 0.80 -9.71 5.36
CA LEU A 35 2.01 -10.01 4.61
C LEU A 35 2.01 -11.49 4.22
N GLY A 36 2.20 -11.77 2.94
CA GLY A 36 2.58 -13.08 2.43
C GLY A 36 4.01 -13.05 1.91
N GLU A 37 4.53 -14.19 1.46
CA GLU A 37 5.91 -14.30 0.95
C GLU A 37 6.15 -13.39 -0.28
N ASN A 38 5.19 -13.35 -1.20
CA ASN A 38 5.25 -12.57 -2.43
C ASN A 38 3.98 -11.76 -2.66
N SER A 39 3.27 -11.42 -1.59
CA SER A 39 2.02 -10.69 -1.66
C SER A 39 1.79 -9.83 -0.44
N VAL A 40 1.00 -8.77 -0.61
CA VAL A 40 0.48 -7.95 0.48
C VAL A 40 -1.03 -7.80 0.33
N LEU A 41 -1.75 -7.75 1.45
CA LEU A 41 -3.12 -7.26 1.47
C LEU A 41 -3.10 -5.80 1.90
N VAL A 42 -3.53 -4.91 1.01
CA VAL A 42 -3.63 -3.47 1.26
C VAL A 42 -5.10 -3.11 1.41
N VAL A 43 -5.44 -2.37 2.47
CA VAL A 43 -6.83 -2.00 2.77
C VAL A 43 -6.91 -0.52 3.09
N GLU A 44 -7.93 0.17 2.57
CA GLU A 44 -8.17 1.58 2.89
C GLU A 44 -8.52 1.71 4.37
N GLN A 45 -7.99 2.76 5.00
CA GLN A 45 -8.44 3.13 6.34
C GLN A 45 -9.77 3.87 6.22
N LYS A 46 -10.88 3.16 6.44
CA LYS A 46 -12.24 3.70 6.31
C LYS A 46 -13.15 3.04 7.33
N GLU A 47 -14.12 3.81 7.83
CA GLU A 47 -15.02 3.35 8.88
C GLU A 47 -15.82 2.09 8.47
N ASN A 48 -16.37 2.09 7.25
CA ASN A 48 -17.21 1.02 6.73
C ASN A 48 -16.87 0.69 5.27
N LYS A 49 -16.99 -0.59 4.91
CA LYS A 49 -16.80 -1.12 3.55
C LYS A 49 -15.53 -0.60 2.88
N PRO A 50 -14.35 -0.84 3.48
CA PRO A 50 -13.10 -0.40 2.88
C PRO A 50 -12.87 -1.14 1.57
N ARG A 51 -12.28 -0.46 0.60
CA ARG A 51 -11.68 -1.15 -0.53
C ARG A 51 -10.48 -1.94 -0.04
N ALA A 52 -10.31 -3.14 -0.57
CA ALA A 52 -9.23 -4.04 -0.23
C ALA A 52 -8.67 -4.64 -1.50
N ILE A 53 -7.34 -4.66 -1.62
CA ILE A 53 -6.64 -5.23 -2.78
C ILE A 53 -5.51 -6.15 -2.31
N TYR A 54 -5.55 -7.38 -2.79
CA TYR A 54 -4.47 -8.35 -2.67
C TYR A 54 -3.52 -8.16 -3.85
N VAL A 55 -2.27 -7.79 -3.55
CA VAL A 55 -1.29 -7.40 -4.55
C VAL A 55 -0.17 -8.43 -4.57
N SER A 56 0.07 -9.06 -5.71
CA SER A 56 1.30 -9.80 -5.95
C SER A 56 2.47 -8.82 -6.09
N ILE A 57 3.51 -9.01 -5.29
CA ILE A 57 4.72 -8.17 -5.28
C ILE A 57 5.96 -8.93 -5.76
N THR A 58 5.78 -10.08 -6.43
CA THR A 58 6.89 -10.91 -6.92
C THR A 58 7.93 -10.08 -7.69
N ASN A 59 7.46 -9.23 -8.61
CA ASN A 59 8.28 -8.38 -9.48
C ASN A 59 8.11 -6.88 -9.20
N ALA A 60 7.45 -6.51 -8.10
CA ALA A 60 7.16 -5.12 -7.80
C ALA A 60 8.40 -4.39 -7.27
N LYS A 61 8.61 -3.15 -7.71
CA LYS A 61 9.59 -2.23 -7.09
C LYS A 61 9.01 -1.71 -5.78
N ILE A 62 9.70 -1.90 -4.66
CA ILE A 62 9.30 -1.32 -3.38
C ILE A 62 10.19 -0.11 -3.15
N ILE A 63 9.58 1.08 -3.04
CA ILE A 63 10.31 2.34 -2.87
C ILE A 63 9.69 3.19 -1.78
N ASP A 64 10.48 4.05 -1.15
CA ASP A 64 9.98 5.12 -0.29
C ASP A 64 9.64 6.40 -1.09
N GLU A 65 9.14 7.43 -0.40
CA GLU A 65 8.80 8.74 -0.99
C GLU A 65 10.02 9.48 -1.58
N LYS A 66 11.22 9.11 -1.15
CA LYS A 66 12.50 9.64 -1.64
C LYS A 66 13.06 8.81 -2.80
N LYS A 67 12.32 7.80 -3.27
CA LYS A 67 12.68 6.85 -4.33
C LYS A 67 13.85 5.94 -3.97
N ASN A 68 14.15 5.75 -2.69
CA ASN A 68 15.08 4.71 -2.25
C ASN A 68 14.40 3.35 -2.39
N PHE A 69 15.14 2.37 -2.90
CA PHE A 69 14.66 0.99 -2.97
C PHE A 69 14.68 0.32 -1.61
N LEU A 70 13.63 -0.44 -1.32
CA LEU A 70 13.47 -1.25 -0.13
C LEU A 70 13.36 -2.72 -0.51
N ASN A 71 13.84 -3.58 0.38
CA ASN A 71 13.65 -5.03 0.28
C ASN A 71 12.28 -5.44 0.82
N LYS A 72 11.78 -6.60 0.37
CA LYS A 72 10.46 -7.14 0.78
C LYS A 72 10.36 -7.38 2.28
N ASP A 73 11.44 -7.82 2.93
CA ASP A 73 11.52 -8.06 4.37
C ASP A 73 11.44 -6.78 5.22
N GLN A 74 11.60 -5.61 4.59
CA GLN A 74 11.39 -4.32 5.25
C GLN A 74 9.92 -3.91 5.31
N LEU A 75 9.03 -4.57 4.56
CA LEU A 75 7.59 -4.35 4.65
C LEU A 75 7.05 -4.82 5.99
N LYS A 76 6.19 -4.00 6.61
CA LYS A 76 5.60 -4.26 7.91
C LYS A 76 4.10 -4.01 7.89
N LEU A 77 3.38 -4.72 8.76
CA LEU A 77 1.98 -4.42 9.03
C LEU A 77 1.84 -2.96 9.46
N GLY A 78 0.76 -2.32 9.02
CA GLY A 78 0.45 -0.93 9.34
C GLY A 78 1.17 0.10 8.47
N MET A 79 2.14 -0.28 7.63
CA MET A 79 2.73 0.65 6.66
C MET A 79 1.66 1.13 5.67
N ASN A 80 1.62 2.44 5.44
CA ASN A 80 0.79 3.03 4.40
C ASN A 80 1.53 2.96 3.05
N VAL A 81 0.86 2.45 2.02
CA VAL A 81 1.45 2.22 0.70
C VAL A 81 0.51 2.66 -0.39
N GLU A 82 1.08 3.24 -1.44
CA GLU A 82 0.40 3.48 -2.71
C GLU A 82 0.75 2.36 -3.68
N VAL A 83 -0.28 1.66 -4.15
CA VAL A 83 -0.19 0.50 -5.04
C VAL A 83 -0.25 0.96 -6.48
N TRP A 84 0.70 0.51 -7.30
CA TRP A 84 0.73 0.75 -8.74
C TRP A 84 0.68 -0.57 -9.51
N VAL A 85 -0.01 -0.53 -10.65
CA VAL A 85 -0.20 -1.68 -11.55
C VAL A 85 -0.11 -1.24 -13.01
N THR A 86 0.15 -2.17 -13.91
CA THR A 86 0.06 -1.98 -15.38
C THR A 86 -1.10 -2.73 -16.01
N ASP A 87 -1.59 -3.77 -15.34
CA ASP A 87 -2.61 -4.68 -15.86
C ASP A 87 -3.98 -4.41 -15.22
N GLU A 88 -4.98 -5.15 -15.70
CA GLU A 88 -6.32 -5.11 -15.14
C GLU A 88 -6.34 -5.61 -13.69
N ILE A 89 -7.28 -5.05 -12.92
CA ILE A 89 -7.57 -5.50 -11.56
C ILE A 89 -8.73 -6.49 -11.67
N ALA A 90 -8.58 -7.69 -11.11
CA ALA A 90 -9.64 -8.68 -11.12
C ALA A 90 -10.80 -8.24 -10.24
N GLU A 91 -12.02 -8.25 -10.81
CA GLU A 91 -13.27 -7.88 -10.15
C GLU A 91 -13.72 -8.95 -9.14
N SER A 92 -13.03 -9.01 -8.00
CA SER A 92 -13.33 -9.88 -6.85
C SER A 92 -13.20 -9.07 -5.56
N TYR A 93 -13.60 -9.65 -4.42
CA TYR A 93 -13.41 -9.02 -3.12
C TYR A 93 -12.69 -9.94 -2.13
N PRO A 94 -11.50 -9.56 -1.60
CA PRO A 94 -10.69 -8.40 -2.01
C PRO A 94 -10.33 -8.43 -3.50
N GLU A 95 -10.12 -7.25 -4.10
CA GLU A 95 -9.62 -7.13 -5.47
C GLU A 95 -8.27 -7.83 -5.60
N GLN A 96 -7.90 -8.27 -6.81
CA GLN A 96 -6.60 -8.90 -7.04
C GLN A 96 -5.85 -8.21 -8.16
N ALA A 97 -4.54 -7.99 -7.96
CA ALA A 97 -3.70 -7.33 -8.95
C ALA A 97 -2.24 -7.81 -8.93
N MET A 98 -1.57 -7.67 -10.07
CA MET A 98 -0.11 -7.75 -10.16
C MET A 98 0.49 -6.35 -9.96
N GLY A 99 1.21 -6.18 -8.86
CA GLY A 99 1.87 -4.91 -8.52
C GLY A 99 3.11 -4.69 -9.37
N THR A 100 3.27 -3.49 -9.90
CA THR A 100 4.52 -3.04 -10.53
C THR A 100 5.39 -2.26 -9.56
N LYS A 101 4.75 -1.56 -8.62
CA LYS A 101 5.43 -0.73 -7.64
C LYS A 101 4.56 -0.55 -6.39
N LEU A 102 5.21 -0.58 -5.24
CA LEU A 102 4.66 -0.09 -3.97
C LEU A 102 5.47 1.13 -3.55
N VAL A 103 4.78 2.25 -3.33
CA VAL A 103 5.40 3.46 -2.78
C VAL A 103 5.00 3.56 -1.32
N ILE A 104 5.96 3.39 -0.41
CA ILE A 104 5.74 3.59 1.02
C ILE A 104 5.48 5.07 1.25
N LYS A 105 4.36 5.38 1.91
CA LYS A 105 3.95 6.74 2.27
C LYS A 105 4.08 6.90 3.78
N THR A 106 4.64 8.02 4.20
CA THR A 106 4.73 8.36 5.63
C THR A 106 3.40 8.97 6.06
N LEU A 107 2.76 8.43 7.10
CA LEU A 107 1.69 9.11 7.81
C LEU A 107 2.30 10.10 8.79
N GLU A 108 1.62 11.22 8.96
CA GLU A 108 2.06 12.23 9.92
C GLU A 108 2.03 11.68 11.35
N ASN A 109 3.16 11.87 12.05
CA ASN A 109 3.23 11.61 13.47
C ASN A 109 2.32 12.58 14.23
N LYS A 110 1.50 12.04 15.14
CA LYS A 110 0.69 12.87 16.03
C LYS A 110 1.56 13.45 17.13
N SER A 111 1.47 14.77 17.33
CA SER A 111 2.19 15.47 18.39
C SER A 111 1.90 14.82 19.76
N GLY A 112 2.96 14.56 20.54
CA GLY A 112 2.87 13.93 21.85
C GLY A 112 2.93 12.39 21.86
N SER A 113 3.01 11.73 20.70
CA SER A 113 3.28 10.29 20.58
C SER A 113 4.73 10.04 20.21
N SER A 114 5.42 9.10 20.88
CA SER A 114 6.79 8.69 20.51
C SER A 114 6.81 7.67 19.39
N ILE A 115 5.70 6.97 19.14
CA ILE A 115 5.53 6.05 18.01
C ILE A 115 4.64 6.65 16.93
N SER A 116 4.81 6.19 15.70
CA SER A 116 3.95 6.60 14.58
C SER A 116 2.60 5.85 14.59
N GLN A 117 1.64 6.37 13.81
CA GLN A 117 0.35 5.69 13.62
C GLN A 117 0.55 4.31 12.98
N GLU A 118 1.46 4.17 12.02
CA GLU A 118 1.80 2.89 11.37
C GLU A 118 2.35 1.89 12.36
N VAL A 119 3.23 2.33 13.27
CA VAL A 119 3.77 1.46 14.31
C VAL A 119 2.65 0.99 15.23
N ALA A 120 1.77 1.89 15.68
CA ALA A 120 0.63 1.53 16.52
C ALA A 120 -0.31 0.54 15.82
N ILE A 121 -0.66 0.79 14.56
CA ILE A 121 -1.49 -0.09 13.73
C ILE A 121 -0.82 -1.45 13.53
N GLY A 122 0.48 -1.47 13.19
CA GLY A 122 1.24 -2.70 13.00
C GLY A 122 1.28 -3.57 14.25
N LYS A 123 1.46 -2.95 15.42
CA LYS A 123 1.38 -3.64 16.73
C LYS A 123 -0.01 -4.19 17.00
N ALA A 124 -1.05 -3.41 16.76
CA ALA A 124 -2.44 -3.82 16.95
C ALA A 124 -2.81 -5.01 16.04
N LEU A 125 -2.45 -4.96 14.76
CA LEU A 125 -2.67 -6.05 13.81
C LEU A 125 -1.91 -7.32 14.20
N GLY A 126 -0.62 -7.18 14.54
CA GLY A 126 0.22 -8.31 14.94
C GLY A 126 -0.29 -9.05 16.18
N TYR A 127 -0.80 -8.30 17.15
CA TYR A 127 -1.39 -8.87 18.37
C TYR A 127 -2.76 -9.52 18.13
N SER A 128 -3.48 -9.08 17.10
CA SER A 128 -4.85 -9.51 16.82
C SER A 128 -4.96 -10.65 15.79
N LYS A 129 -3.83 -11.18 15.33
CA LYS A 129 -3.78 -12.14 14.20
C LYS A 129 -4.64 -13.40 14.42
N ASP A 130 -4.77 -13.84 15.67
CA ASP A 130 -5.52 -15.04 16.05
C ASP A 130 -6.99 -14.71 16.39
N GLU A 131 -7.30 -13.42 16.58
CA GLU A 131 -8.66 -12.92 16.87
C GLU A 131 -9.40 -12.53 15.58
N ILE A 132 -8.72 -11.95 14.60
CA ILE A 132 -9.30 -11.48 13.33
C ILE A 132 -8.50 -11.97 12.13
N ASN A 133 -9.11 -12.86 11.37
CA ASN A 133 -8.50 -13.43 10.18
C ASN A 133 -8.50 -12.48 8.97
N ASN A 134 -9.40 -11.50 8.93
CA ASN A 134 -9.63 -10.65 7.76
C ASN A 134 -9.71 -9.17 8.18
N PRO A 135 -8.59 -8.62 8.68
CA PRO A 135 -8.62 -7.33 9.35
C PRO A 135 -8.72 -6.17 8.36
N TYR A 136 -9.39 -5.12 8.78
CA TYR A 136 -9.21 -3.77 8.26
C TYR A 136 -9.19 -2.77 9.41
N ILE A 137 -8.54 -1.62 9.19
CA ILE A 137 -8.48 -0.56 10.20
C ILE A 137 -9.67 0.37 9.99
N ARG A 138 -10.63 0.33 10.90
CA ARG A 138 -11.76 1.27 10.93
C ARG A 138 -11.28 2.66 11.31
N LYS A 139 -10.48 2.72 12.38
CA LYS A 139 -10.00 3.96 12.99
C LYS A 139 -8.71 3.70 13.77
N ALA A 140 -7.82 4.68 13.77
CA ALA A 140 -6.69 4.74 14.67
C ALA A 140 -6.62 6.15 15.26
N GLU A 141 -6.83 6.26 16.57
CA GLU A 141 -6.93 7.55 17.27
C GLU A 141 -5.91 7.63 18.40
N PHE A 142 -5.19 8.74 18.48
CA PHE A 142 -4.24 8.99 19.56
C PHE A 142 -4.91 9.81 20.66
N HIS A 143 -4.98 9.24 21.86
CA HIS A 143 -5.50 9.88 23.07
C HIS A 143 -4.34 10.45 23.89
N VAL A 144 -4.07 11.75 23.69
CA VAL A 144 -2.96 12.49 24.32
C VAL A 144 -2.98 12.37 25.85
N ALA A 145 -4.15 12.55 26.47
CA ALA A 145 -4.29 12.60 27.93
C ALA A 145 -3.82 11.33 28.65
N ILE A 146 -3.92 10.18 27.97
CA ILE A 146 -3.55 8.87 28.53
C ILE A 146 -2.36 8.25 27.78
N LYS A 147 -1.78 8.96 26.82
CA LYS A 147 -0.67 8.50 25.98
C LYS A 147 -0.91 7.12 25.35
N GLN A 148 -2.07 6.97 24.71
CA GLN A 148 -2.46 5.70 24.10
C GLN A 148 -3.01 5.89 22.71
N TRP A 149 -2.62 4.99 21.81
CA TRP A 149 -3.35 4.76 20.57
C TRP A 149 -4.48 3.78 20.81
N HIS A 150 -5.68 4.12 20.34
CA HIS A 150 -6.79 3.20 20.21
C HIS A 150 -6.96 2.85 18.75
N VAL A 151 -6.75 1.57 18.42
CA VAL A 151 -6.88 1.06 17.05
C VAL A 151 -8.10 0.15 17.01
N GLU A 152 -9.10 0.55 16.23
CA GLU A 152 -10.30 -0.22 15.94
C GLU A 152 -10.07 -1.08 14.70
N ILE A 153 -10.17 -2.39 14.88
CA ILE A 153 -9.95 -3.39 13.83
C ILE A 153 -11.29 -4.09 13.57
N GLY A 154 -11.79 -3.97 12.34
CA GLY A 154 -12.97 -4.70 11.88
C GLY A 154 -12.59 -5.94 11.07
N ASN A 155 -13.57 -6.80 10.80
CA ASN A 155 -13.43 -7.94 9.89
C ASN A 155 -14.21 -7.69 8.59
N PHE A 156 -13.55 -7.74 7.43
CA PHE A 156 -14.21 -7.46 6.15
C PHE A 156 -15.19 -8.55 5.69
N LEU A 157 -15.21 -9.74 6.33
CA LEU A 157 -16.20 -10.80 6.09
C LEU A 157 -17.25 -10.92 7.22
N ASP A 158 -17.07 -10.19 8.32
CA ASP A 158 -17.96 -10.20 9.47
C ASP A 158 -18.03 -8.79 10.07
N GLU A 159 -18.89 -7.95 9.50
CA GLU A 159 -18.98 -6.52 9.83
C GLU A 159 -19.31 -6.26 11.31
N ALA A 160 -19.93 -7.23 11.99
CA ALA A 160 -20.25 -7.13 13.41
C ALA A 160 -19.03 -7.36 14.31
N LYS A 161 -17.99 -8.03 13.78
CA LYS A 161 -16.77 -8.33 14.54
C LYS A 161 -15.81 -7.16 14.50
N ILE A 162 -15.78 -6.45 15.62
CA ILE A 162 -14.90 -5.30 15.87
C ILE A 162 -14.15 -5.53 17.18
N ILE A 163 -12.84 -5.34 17.16
CA ILE A 163 -12.01 -5.31 18.37
C ILE A 163 -11.27 -3.99 18.47
N VAL A 164 -10.90 -3.63 19.69
CA VAL A 164 -10.09 -2.44 19.95
C VAL A 164 -8.81 -2.88 20.64
N LYS A 165 -7.67 -2.47 20.09
CA LYS A 165 -6.37 -2.63 20.75
C LYS A 165 -5.86 -1.28 21.21
N LYS A 166 -5.33 -1.27 22.41
CA LYS A 166 -4.74 -0.10 23.05
C LYS A 166 -3.24 -0.26 23.02
N ILE A 167 -2.52 0.73 22.50
CA ILE A 167 -1.07 0.70 22.39
C ILE A 167 -0.52 1.88 23.18
N ASN A 168 0.42 1.62 24.08
CA ASN A 168 1.15 2.67 24.77
C ASN A 168 1.95 3.48 23.73
N SER A 169 1.78 4.81 23.70
CA SER A 169 2.40 5.66 22.67
C SER A 169 3.89 5.94 22.89
N ASP A 170 4.39 5.67 24.09
CA ASP A 170 5.79 5.85 24.44
C ASP A 170 6.58 4.56 24.15
N THR A 171 6.02 3.38 24.49
CA THR A 171 6.72 2.08 24.36
C THR A 171 6.32 1.25 23.14
N GLY A 172 5.14 1.48 22.56
CA GLY A 172 4.59 0.63 21.51
C GLY A 172 4.10 -0.74 21.99
N GLU A 173 3.98 -0.94 23.30
CA GLU A 173 3.43 -2.15 23.89
C GLU A 173 1.91 -2.17 23.81
N VAL A 174 1.36 -3.36 23.57
CA VAL A 174 -0.09 -3.58 23.61
C VAL A 174 -0.52 -3.64 25.07
N ILE A 175 -1.44 -2.78 25.46
CA ILE A 175 -2.02 -2.75 26.78
C ILE A 175 -3.12 -3.82 26.79
N ALA A 176 -2.76 -5.02 27.23
CA ALA A 176 -3.71 -6.09 27.48
C ALA A 176 -4.69 -5.63 28.58
N ARG A 177 -5.98 -5.89 28.36
CA ARG A 177 -7.00 -5.85 29.41
C ARG A 177 -7.28 -7.28 29.85
#